data_AF-A0A4V1VI35-F1
#
_entry.id   AF-A0A4V1VI35-F1
#
_cell.length_a   1.000
_cell.length_b   1.000
_cell.length_c   1.000
_cell.angle_alpha   90.00
_cell.angle_beta   90.00
_cell.angle_gamma   90.00
#
_symmetry.space_group_name_H-M   'P 1'
#
loop_
_entity.id
_entity.type
_entity.pdbx_description
1 polymer ?
#
loop_
_entity_poly.entity_id
_entity_poly.type
_entity_poly.pdbx_seq_one_letter_code
_entity_poly.pdbx_strand_id
1 'polypeptide(L)'
;NGYLPTHNARFSRPQGHDPVWNAANCRNRRIFADRVGLKAGRNTAAFLLQVYRRDMGGGNFRIMIDVSAPIIVRGRPWGGLRLAYL
;
A
#
# COMPACT_ATOMS: atom_id res chain seq x y z
N ASN A 1 -6.19 -8.42 -6.04
CA ASN A 1 -5.01 -9.22 -5.66
C ASN A 1 -4.01 -8.48 -4.75
N GLY A 2 -4.29 -7.23 -4.32
CA GLY A 2 -3.41 -6.51 -3.38
C GLY A 2 -2.06 -6.09 -3.98
N TYR A 3 -1.88 -6.26 -5.29
CA TYR A 3 -0.66 -5.91 -5.99
C TYR A 3 -0.57 -4.38 -6.13
N LEU A 4 0.51 -3.79 -5.63
CA LEU A 4 0.82 -2.38 -5.76
C LEU A 4 1.85 -2.20 -6.89
N PRO A 5 1.43 -1.88 -8.13
CA PRO A 5 2.35 -1.81 -9.27
C PRO A 5 3.37 -0.67 -9.13
N THR A 6 2.97 0.44 -8.50
CA THR A 6 3.79 1.65 -8.35
C THR A 6 3.69 2.24 -6.95
N HIS A 7 4.77 2.87 -6.49
CA HIS A 7 4.85 3.60 -5.22
C HIS A 7 5.71 4.85 -5.44
N ASN A 8 5.58 5.83 -4.54
CA ASN A 8 6.41 7.03 -4.43
C ASN A 8 7.91 6.70 -4.64
N ALA A 9 8.62 7.52 -5.42
CA ALA A 9 10.01 7.24 -5.84
C ALA A 9 10.96 6.93 -4.67
N ARG A 10 10.75 7.55 -3.50
CA ARG A 10 11.51 7.31 -2.26
C ARG A 10 11.52 5.82 -1.84
N PHE A 11 10.42 5.12 -2.06
CA PHE A 11 10.22 3.71 -1.67
C PHE A 11 10.17 2.76 -2.87
N SER A 12 10.72 3.18 -4.01
CA SER A 12 10.77 2.38 -5.25
C SER A 12 12.23 2.09 -5.64
N ARG A 13 13.09 1.81 -4.65
CA ARG A 13 14.51 1.51 -4.88
C ARG A 13 14.71 0.08 -5.44
N PRO A 14 15.86 -0.24 -6.06
CA PRO A 14 16.13 -1.58 -6.61
C PRO A 14 16.38 -2.62 -5.52
N GLN A 15 15.75 -3.79 -5.57
CA GLN A 15 15.92 -4.84 -4.54
C GLN A 15 17.37 -5.36 -4.44
N GLY A 16 17.81 -5.71 -3.23
CA GLY A 16 19.11 -6.32 -2.94
C GLY A 16 18.98 -7.57 -2.05
N HIS A 17 20.09 -8.02 -1.46
CA HIS A 17 20.11 -9.22 -0.61
C HIS A 17 19.56 -8.99 0.81
N ASP A 18 19.56 -7.76 1.31
CA ASP A 18 19.09 -7.44 2.66
C ASP A 18 17.55 -7.33 2.70
N PRO A 19 16.84 -8.26 3.37
CA PRO A 19 15.39 -8.23 3.47
C PRO A 19 14.85 -7.04 4.26
N VAL A 20 15.60 -6.53 5.26
CA VAL A 20 15.20 -5.37 6.07
C VAL A 20 15.25 -4.11 5.21
N TRP A 21 16.33 -3.94 4.45
CA TRP A 21 16.45 -2.84 3.49
C TRP A 21 15.36 -2.89 2.41
N ASN A 22 15.08 -4.07 1.86
CA ASN A 22 14.01 -4.28 0.89
C ASN A 22 12.63 -3.90 1.46
N ALA A 23 12.32 -4.32 2.69
CA ALA A 23 11.05 -4.00 3.34
C ALA A 23 10.86 -2.49 3.54
N ALA A 24 11.94 -1.77 3.85
CA ALA A 24 11.93 -0.33 4.04
C ALA A 24 11.86 0.46 2.71
N ASN A 25 12.57 0.04 1.67
CA ASN A 25 12.87 0.88 0.50
C ASN A 25 12.34 0.37 -0.86
N CYS A 26 11.89 -0.90 -0.94
CA CYS A 26 11.48 -1.54 -2.19
C CYS A 26 10.00 -1.96 -2.12
N ARG A 27 9.11 -0.98 -2.19
CA ARG A 27 7.66 -1.16 -2.00
C ARG A 27 6.86 -1.11 -3.29
N ASN A 28 7.48 -0.77 -4.42
CA ASN A 28 6.88 -0.96 -5.74
C ASN A 28 6.80 -2.45 -6.10
N ARG A 29 5.78 -2.81 -6.89
CA ARG A 29 5.50 -4.19 -7.33
C ARG A 29 5.37 -5.18 -6.15
N ARG A 30 4.92 -4.69 -5.00
CA ARG A 30 4.74 -5.49 -3.79
C ARG A 30 3.28 -5.93 -3.67
N ILE A 31 3.06 -7.15 -3.19
CA ILE A 31 1.72 -7.62 -2.82
C ILE A 31 1.47 -7.26 -1.35
N PHE A 32 0.43 -6.48 -1.11
CA PHE A 32 -0.12 -6.24 0.23
C PHE A 32 -1.21 -7.28 0.51
N ALA A 33 -0.81 -8.33 1.22
CA ALA A 33 -1.71 -9.39 1.69
C ALA A 33 -2.18 -9.18 3.13
N ASP A 34 -1.83 -8.04 3.74
CA ASP A 34 -2.29 -7.68 5.07
C ASP A 34 -3.76 -7.22 5.05
N ARG A 35 -4.40 -7.24 6.22
CA ARG A 35 -5.82 -6.88 6.36
C ARG A 35 -6.15 -5.50 5.78
N VAL A 36 -5.27 -4.52 5.95
CA VAL A 36 -5.50 -3.13 5.53
C VAL A 36 -5.40 -3.02 4.01
N GLY A 37 -4.37 -3.64 3.42
CA GLY A 37 -4.21 -3.70 1.96
C GLY A 37 -5.31 -4.47 1.24
N LEU A 38 -5.76 -5.59 1.79
CA LEU A 38 -6.85 -6.36 1.21
C LEU A 38 -8.18 -5.60 1.26
N LYS A 39 -8.48 -4.88 2.35
CA LYS A 39 -9.67 -4.03 2.44
C LYS A 39 -9.63 -2.89 1.42
N ALA A 40 -8.51 -2.19 1.32
CA ALA A 40 -8.34 -1.13 0.32
C ALA A 40 -8.50 -1.65 -1.12
N GLY A 41 -7.89 -2.80 -1.44
CA GLY A 41 -7.98 -3.40 -2.78
C GLY A 41 -9.34 -4.02 -3.13
N ARG A 42 -10.23 -4.21 -2.16
CA ARG A 42 -11.60 -4.72 -2.34
C ARG A 42 -12.67 -3.63 -2.16
N ASN A 43 -12.25 -2.40 -1.83
CA ASN A 43 -13.19 -1.32 -1.55
C ASN A 43 -13.95 -0.91 -2.83
N THR A 44 -15.28 -0.93 -2.76
CA THR A 44 -16.17 -0.45 -3.83
C THR A 44 -16.90 0.85 -3.45
N ALA A 45 -16.76 1.31 -2.20
CA ALA A 45 -17.30 2.60 -1.78
C ALA A 45 -16.43 3.76 -2.32
N ALA A 46 -16.98 4.98 -2.32
CA ALA A 46 -16.30 6.17 -2.82
C ALA A 46 -14.89 6.36 -2.20
N PHE A 47 -14.74 6.04 -0.92
CA PHE A 47 -13.44 5.96 -0.26
C PHE A 47 -13.51 5.02 0.96
N LEU A 48 -12.34 4.65 1.47
CA LEU A 48 -12.14 3.92 2.71
C LEU A 48 -10.98 4.56 3.48
N LEU A 49 -11.24 4.93 4.74
CA LEU A 49 -10.27 5.44 5.70
C LEU A 49 -9.94 4.35 6.73
N GLN A 50 -8.66 4.11 6.98
CA GLN A 50 -8.19 3.13 7.97
C GLN A 50 -7.06 3.71 8.80
N VAL A 51 -7.18 3.61 10.13
CA VAL A 51 -6.07 3.89 11.06
C VAL A 51 -5.49 2.55 11.50
N TYR A 52 -4.18 2.38 11.37
CA TYR A 52 -3.52 1.11 11.71
C TYR A 52 -2.07 1.31 12.14
N ARG A 53 -1.58 0.37 12.96
CA ARG A 53 -0.17 0.25 13.31
C ARG A 53 0.55 -0.51 12.20
N ARG A 54 1.49 0.14 11.54
CA ARG A 54 2.28 -0.41 10.43
C ARG A 54 3.69 -0.74 10.88
N ASP A 55 4.16 -1.92 10.51
CA ASP A 55 5.58 -2.27 10.56
C ASP A 55 6.33 -1.62 9.39
N MET A 56 7.36 -0.85 9.73
CA MET A 56 8.22 -0.15 8.77
C MET A 56 9.51 -0.93 8.46
N GLY A 57 9.73 -2.07 9.11
CA GLY A 57 10.94 -2.88 9.05
C GLY A 57 11.82 -2.72 10.30
N GLY A 58 12.53 -3.78 10.68
CA GLY A 58 13.49 -3.74 11.80
C GLY A 58 12.88 -3.42 13.16
N GLY A 59 11.62 -3.82 13.41
CA GLY A 59 10.92 -3.56 14.67
C GLY A 59 10.40 -2.12 14.83
N ASN A 60 10.51 -1.28 13.79
CA ASN A 60 10.01 0.09 13.83
C ASN A 60 8.54 0.16 13.44
N PHE A 61 7.70 0.61 14.37
CA PHE A 61 6.27 0.77 14.10
C PHE A 61 5.86 2.25 14.03
N ARG A 62 4.89 2.54 13.17
CA ARG A 62 4.24 3.85 13.07
C ARG A 62 2.73 3.67 12.99
N ILE A 63 2.00 4.60 13.61
CA ILE A 63 0.57 4.76 13.30
C ILE A 63 0.49 5.33 11.89
N MET A 64 -0.43 4.83 11.09
CA MET A 64 -0.65 5.30 9.73
C MET A 64 -2.13 5.57 9.54
N ILE A 65 -2.44 6.67 8.88
CA ILE A 65 -3.74 6.93 8.28
C ILE A 65 -3.65 6.52 6.82
N ASP A 66 -4.47 5.55 6.40
CA ASP A 66 -4.59 5.08 5.02
C ASP A 66 -5.93 5.50 4.44
N VAL A 67 -5.89 6.23 3.33
CA VAL A 67 -7.04 6.62 2.53
C VAL A 67 -6.96 5.88 1.20
N SER A 68 -8.03 5.23 0.81
CA SER A 68 -8.11 4.52 -0.46
C SER A 68 -9.41 4.79 -1.20
N ALA A 69 -9.35 4.86 -2.52
CA ALA A 69 -10.52 5.04 -3.38
C ALA A 69 -10.41 4.16 -4.63
N PRO A 70 -11.51 3.57 -5.11
CA PRO A 70 -11.49 2.79 -6.34
C PRO A 70 -11.26 3.68 -7.56
N ILE A 71 -10.48 3.19 -8.52
CA ILE A 71 -10.34 3.79 -9.85
C ILE A 71 -11.35 3.09 -10.76
N ILE A 72 -12.34 3.85 -11.21
CA ILE A 72 -13.41 3.36 -12.10
C ILE A 72 -13.31 4.11 -13.43
N VAL A 73 -13.22 3.37 -14.53
CA VAL A 73 -13.17 3.92 -15.89
C VAL A 73 -14.34 3.39 -16.68
N ARG A 74 -15.23 4.28 -17.15
CA ARG A 74 -16.45 3.93 -17.89
C ARG A 74 -17.30 2.85 -17.17
N GLY A 75 -17.48 3.02 -15.86
CA GLY A 75 -18.25 2.09 -15.02
C GLY A 75 -17.54 0.76 -14.69
N ARG A 76 -16.30 0.54 -15.15
CA ARG A 76 -15.54 -0.68 -14.86
C ARG A 76 -14.43 -0.44 -13.82
N PRO A 77 -14.26 -1.33 -12.82
CA PRO A 77 -13.18 -1.21 -11.85
C PRO A 77 -11.83 -1.54 -12.49
N TRP A 78 -10.87 -0.63 -12.38
CA TRP A 78 -9.50 -0.80 -12.89
C TRP A 78 -8.46 -1.03 -11.79
N GLY A 79 -8.77 -0.63 -10.56
CA GLY A 79 -7.85 -0.75 -9.43
C GLY A 79 -8.24 0.21 -8.31
N GLY A 80 -7.27 0.60 -7.49
CA GLY A 80 -7.48 1.58 -6.42
C GLY A 80 -6.29 2.51 -6.26
N LEU A 81 -6.59 3.77 -5.95
CA LEU A 81 -5.61 4.73 -5.46
C LEU A 81 -5.50 4.58 -3.94
N ARG A 82 -4.27 4.63 -3.42
CA ARG A 82 -3.98 4.61 -1.99
C ARG A 82 -3.01 5.72 -1.63
N LEU A 83 -3.35 6.44 -0.57
CA LEU A 83 -2.52 7.44 0.07
C LEU A 83 -2.38 7.07 1.54
N ALA A 84 -1.17 7.16 2.06
CA ALA A 84 -0.93 6.90 3.47
C ALA A 84 -0.05 7.99 4.06
N TYR A 85 -0.49 8.56 5.18
CA TYR A 85 0.18 9.68 5.84
C TYR A 85 0.14 9.53 7.37
N LEU A 86 0.95 10.36 8.02
CA LEU A 86 1.06 10.55 9.46
C LEU A 86 0.43 11.90 9.80
#